data_AF-A0A843HL16-F1
#
_entry.id   AF-A0A843HL16-F1
#
_cell.length_a   1.000
_cell.length_b   1.000
_cell.length_c   1.000
_cell.angle_alpha   90.00
_cell.angle_beta   90.00
_cell.angle_gamma   90.00
#
_symmetry.space_group_name_H-M   'P 1'
#
loop_
_entity.id
_entity.type
_entity.pdbx_description
1 polymer ?
#
loop_
_entity_poly.entity_id
_entity_poly.type
_entity_poly.pdbx_seq_one_letter_code
_entity_poly.pdbx_strand_id
1 'polypeptide(L)'
;MEREGQKKKFLEWIAKNYNRQKKKLIAYTKNKQLEFDEDIFQDCILKIVDKIEKNGILDDSDTGFDNYFFITFKTNLAREKQYARNKKKNENANLDIAHEEFLNGELTEREKLKQDLFRDYSMIYLLKKIEEEFPQADCRLFRLKLFNQLTYKELSDLTGEKNIRQRVVAIKKYLYTIKKEEILTAFNLEYGNL
;
A
#
# COMPACT_ATOMS: atom_id res chain seq x y z
N MET A 1 33.37 1.83 -15.14
CA MET A 1 34.07 0.62 -15.61
C MET A 1 33.66 -0.62 -14.80
N GLU A 2 33.68 -0.58 -13.47
CA GLU A 2 33.35 -1.74 -12.62
C GLU A 2 31.91 -2.27 -12.79
N ARG A 3 30.91 -1.37 -12.89
CA ARG A 3 29.50 -1.75 -13.03
C ARG A 3 29.16 -2.39 -14.39
N GLU A 4 29.80 -1.92 -15.46
CA GLU A 4 29.63 -2.51 -16.80
C GLU A 4 30.18 -3.95 -16.83
N GLY A 5 31.29 -4.19 -16.13
CA GLY A 5 31.85 -5.52 -15.92
C GLY A 5 30.90 -6.45 -15.14
N GLN A 6 30.31 -5.95 -14.05
CA GLN A 6 29.31 -6.72 -13.27
C GLN A 6 28.06 -7.05 -14.09
N LYS A 7 27.56 -6.10 -14.89
CA LYS A 7 26.41 -6.30 -15.77
C LYS A 7 26.70 -7.40 -16.80
N LYS A 8 27.86 -7.32 -17.46
CA LYS A 8 28.28 -8.34 -18.42
C LYS A 8 28.38 -9.72 -17.77
N LYS A 9 29.03 -9.84 -16.60
CA LYS A 9 29.11 -11.08 -15.83
C LYS A 9 27.72 -11.65 -15.51
N PHE A 10 26.78 -10.81 -15.07
CA PHE A 10 25.42 -11.25 -14.78
C PHE A 10 24.71 -11.78 -16.03
N LEU A 11 24.82 -11.08 -17.16
CA LEU A 11 24.20 -11.49 -18.43
C LEU A 11 24.76 -12.81 -18.96
N GLU A 12 26.07 -13.01 -18.85
CA GLU A 12 26.73 -14.27 -19.20
C GLU A 12 26.29 -15.40 -18.25
N TRP A 13 26.21 -15.11 -16.96
CA TRP A 13 25.75 -16.05 -15.95
C TRP A 13 24.30 -16.49 -16.20
N ILE A 14 23.37 -15.56 -16.46
CA ILE A 14 21.96 -15.91 -16.69
C ILE A 14 21.80 -16.66 -18.01
N ALA A 15 22.54 -16.30 -19.07
CA ALA A 15 22.52 -17.04 -20.33
C ALA A 15 22.92 -18.51 -20.13
N LYS A 16 23.96 -18.77 -19.33
CA LYS A 16 24.41 -20.12 -18.99
C LYS A 16 23.44 -20.87 -18.06
N ASN A 17 22.79 -20.16 -17.13
CA ASN A 17 22.01 -20.76 -16.06
C ASN A 17 20.49 -20.64 -16.23
N TYR A 18 20.01 -20.07 -17.34
CA TYR A 18 18.60 -19.75 -17.58
C TYR A 18 17.66 -20.91 -17.24
N ASN A 19 17.88 -22.05 -17.90
CA ASN A 19 17.05 -23.24 -17.74
C ASN A 19 17.14 -23.83 -16.32
N ARG A 20 18.31 -23.72 -15.68
CA ARG A 20 18.50 -24.16 -14.30
C ARG A 20 17.68 -23.30 -13.35
N GLN A 21 17.74 -21.98 -13.49
CA GLN A 21 16.97 -21.04 -12.68
C GLN A 21 15.47 -21.21 -12.90
N LYS A 22 15.03 -21.33 -14.15
CA LYS A 22 13.62 -21.57 -14.48
C LYS A 22 13.10 -22.85 -13.80
N LYS A 23 13.83 -23.98 -13.92
CA LYS A 23 13.46 -25.24 -13.23
C LYS A 23 13.42 -25.09 -11.71
N LYS A 24 14.41 -24.42 -11.12
CA LYS A 24 14.49 -24.16 -9.67
C LYS A 24 13.28 -23.34 -9.18
N LEU A 25 12.88 -22.32 -9.94
CA LEU A 25 11.77 -21.44 -9.59
C LEU A 25 10.40 -22.09 -9.83
N ILE A 26 10.24 -22.89 -10.88
CA ILE A 26 9.04 -23.73 -11.08
C ILE A 26 8.87 -24.71 -9.90
N ALA A 27 9.95 -25.37 -9.46
CA ALA A 27 9.88 -26.25 -8.30
C ALA A 27 9.48 -25.48 -7.03
N TYR A 28 10.02 -24.27 -6.85
CA TYR A 28 9.68 -23.40 -5.73
C TYR A 28 8.19 -22.97 -5.76
N THR A 29 7.64 -22.55 -6.91
CA THR A 29 6.25 -22.13 -7.03
C THR A 29 5.30 -23.32 -6.82
N LYS A 30 5.62 -24.48 -7.38
CA LYS A 30 4.86 -25.72 -7.15
C LYS A 30 4.79 -26.10 -5.67
N ASN A 31 5.93 -26.04 -4.96
CA ASN A 31 5.97 -26.30 -3.51
C ASN A 31 5.16 -25.28 -2.69
N LYS A 32 4.93 -24.08 -3.24
CA LYS A 32 4.11 -23.03 -2.62
C LYS A 32 2.66 -23.02 -3.12
N GLN A 33 2.27 -24.00 -3.94
CA GLN A 33 0.96 -24.07 -4.60
C GLN A 33 0.66 -22.81 -5.41
N LEU A 34 1.66 -22.32 -6.13
CA LEU A 34 1.57 -21.14 -7.00
C LEU A 34 1.84 -21.53 -8.43
N GLU A 35 1.19 -20.83 -9.35
CA GLU A 35 1.53 -20.89 -10.75
C GLU A 35 2.86 -20.18 -10.99
N PHE A 36 3.67 -20.76 -11.88
CA PHE A 36 4.88 -20.13 -12.34
C PHE A 36 4.52 -19.15 -13.46
N ASP A 37 5.06 -17.94 -13.37
CA ASP A 37 4.82 -16.87 -14.32
C ASP A 37 6.15 -16.50 -15.00
N GLU A 38 6.20 -16.64 -16.32
CA GLU A 38 7.39 -16.32 -17.13
C GLU A 38 7.67 -14.81 -17.13
N ASP A 39 6.63 -13.96 -17.04
CA ASP A 39 6.80 -12.51 -17.05
C ASP A 39 7.50 -12.04 -15.78
N ILE A 40 7.12 -12.62 -14.62
CA ILE A 40 7.82 -12.38 -13.35
C ILE A 40 9.28 -12.80 -13.45
N PHE A 41 9.57 -13.92 -14.13
CA PHE A 41 10.92 -14.41 -14.32
C PHE A 41 11.77 -13.46 -15.18
N GLN A 42 11.24 -12.98 -16.31
CA GLN A 42 11.93 -12.00 -17.17
C GLN A 42 12.14 -10.67 -16.44
N ASP A 43 11.12 -10.19 -15.73
CA ASP A 43 11.18 -8.94 -14.97
C ASP A 43 12.25 -9.00 -13.86
N CYS A 44 12.55 -10.18 -13.31
CA CYS A 44 13.69 -10.34 -12.40
C CYS A 44 15.02 -10.05 -13.09
N ILE A 45 15.21 -10.53 -14.31
CA ILE A 45 16.45 -10.29 -15.08
C ILE A 45 16.64 -8.79 -15.29
N LEU A 46 15.58 -8.12 -15.76
CA LEU A 46 15.59 -6.67 -16.03
C LEU A 46 15.89 -5.88 -14.75
N LYS A 47 15.20 -6.17 -13.65
CA LYS A 47 15.40 -5.46 -12.36
C LYS A 47 16.81 -5.63 -11.79
N ILE A 48 17.44 -6.79 -12.01
CA ILE A 48 18.80 -7.02 -11.54
C ILE A 48 19.80 -6.25 -12.41
N VAL A 49 19.60 -6.21 -13.74
CA VAL A 49 20.40 -5.36 -14.64
C VAL A 49 20.29 -3.89 -14.22
N ASP A 50 19.08 -3.37 -14.05
CA ASP A 50 18.82 -2.00 -13.59
C ASP A 50 19.51 -1.70 -12.26
N LYS A 51 19.49 -2.67 -11.34
CA LYS A 51 20.12 -2.52 -10.02
C LYS A 51 21.64 -2.43 -10.14
N ILE A 52 22.25 -3.28 -10.96
CA ILE A 52 23.70 -3.28 -11.19
C ILE A 52 24.12 -1.94 -11.81
N GLU A 53 23.36 -1.43 -12.79
CA GLU A 53 23.64 -0.14 -13.42
C GLU A 53 23.59 1.02 -12.42
N LYS A 54 22.52 1.08 -11.62
CA LYS A 54 22.29 2.17 -10.66
C LYS A 54 23.26 2.13 -9.48
N ASN A 55 23.39 0.95 -8.85
CA ASN A 55 24.00 0.82 -7.54
C ASN A 55 25.11 -0.24 -7.46
N GLY A 56 25.29 -1.06 -8.49
CA GLY A 56 26.11 -2.27 -8.40
C GLY A 56 25.50 -3.33 -7.49
N ILE A 57 26.20 -4.46 -7.40
CA ILE A 57 25.92 -5.53 -6.43
C ILE A 57 27.17 -5.81 -5.60
N LEU A 58 26.95 -6.23 -4.35
CA LEU A 58 28.03 -6.46 -3.39
C LEU A 58 28.79 -7.77 -3.65
N ASP A 59 28.09 -8.80 -4.13
CA ASP A 59 28.65 -10.12 -4.43
C ASP A 59 28.31 -10.49 -5.88
N ASP A 60 29.31 -10.39 -6.75
CA ASP A 60 29.22 -10.70 -8.19
C ASP A 60 29.70 -12.11 -8.55
N SER A 61 29.77 -13.01 -7.56
CA SER A 61 30.01 -14.44 -7.77
C SER A 61 28.78 -15.16 -8.32
N ASP A 62 28.97 -16.34 -8.91
CA ASP A 62 27.87 -17.21 -9.37
C ASP A 62 26.85 -17.53 -8.26
N THR A 63 27.32 -17.66 -7.02
CA THR A 63 26.47 -17.90 -5.84
C THR A 63 25.75 -16.62 -5.41
N GLY A 64 26.44 -15.47 -5.46
CA GLY A 64 25.85 -14.15 -5.25
C GLY A 64 24.70 -13.90 -6.20
N PHE A 65 24.91 -14.14 -7.50
CA PHE A 65 23.88 -14.05 -8.53
C PHE A 65 22.72 -15.01 -8.29
N ASP A 66 22.97 -16.28 -7.94
CA ASP A 66 21.93 -17.27 -7.64
C ASP A 66 21.02 -16.82 -6.48
N ASN A 67 21.62 -16.34 -5.40
CA ASN A 67 20.90 -15.84 -4.24
C ASN A 67 20.10 -14.57 -4.57
N TYR A 68 20.74 -13.62 -5.26
CA TYR A 68 20.12 -12.35 -5.61
C TYR A 68 18.93 -12.56 -6.57
N PHE A 69 19.07 -13.46 -7.54
CA PHE A 69 18.01 -13.83 -8.47
C PHE A 69 16.81 -14.45 -7.75
N PHE A 70 17.07 -15.39 -6.84
CA PHE A 70 16.02 -16.06 -6.07
C PHE A 70 15.26 -15.09 -5.14
N ILE A 71 15.98 -14.17 -4.47
CA ILE A 71 15.38 -13.14 -3.60
C ILE A 71 14.54 -12.17 -4.44
N THR A 72 15.03 -11.74 -5.60
CA THR A 72 14.31 -10.84 -6.51
C THR A 72 13.01 -11.49 -6.98
N PHE A 73 13.07 -12.76 -7.39
CA PHE A 73 11.88 -13.52 -7.80
C PHE A 73 10.85 -13.65 -6.67
N LYS A 74 11.27 -14.02 -5.46
CA LYS A 74 10.37 -14.06 -4.30
C LYS A 74 9.68 -12.73 -4.04
N THR A 75 10.43 -11.62 -4.17
CA THR A 75 9.92 -10.27 -3.94
C THR A 75 8.90 -9.88 -5.02
N ASN A 76 9.21 -10.14 -6.29
CA ASN A 76 8.31 -9.86 -7.39
C ASN A 76 7.02 -10.71 -7.31
N LEU A 77 7.16 -12.01 -7.00
CA LEU A 77 6.01 -12.90 -6.82
C LEU A 77 5.09 -12.44 -5.67
N ALA A 78 5.65 -11.91 -4.59
CA ALA A 78 4.86 -11.33 -3.51
C ALA A 78 4.15 -10.03 -3.92
N ARG A 79 4.81 -9.18 -4.72
CA ARG A 79 4.23 -7.95 -5.26
C ARG A 79 3.11 -8.23 -6.24
N GLU A 80 3.27 -9.18 -7.16
CA GLU A 80 2.21 -9.57 -8.11
C GLU A 80 0.97 -10.08 -7.38
N LYS A 81 1.12 -10.85 -6.31
CA LYS A 81 -0.03 -11.24 -5.47
C LYS A 81 -0.71 -10.05 -4.79
N GLN A 82 0.06 -9.04 -4.39
CA GLN A 82 -0.48 -7.83 -3.78
C GLN A 82 -1.22 -6.99 -4.83
N TYR A 83 -0.67 -6.83 -6.03
CA TYR A 83 -1.32 -6.14 -7.14
C TYR A 83 -2.55 -6.91 -7.65
N ALA A 84 -2.48 -8.23 -7.79
CA ALA A 84 -3.61 -9.09 -8.15
C ALA A 84 -4.70 -9.10 -7.07
N ARG A 85 -4.37 -9.04 -5.77
CA ARG A 85 -5.39 -8.84 -4.71
C ARG A 85 -6.04 -7.46 -4.76
N ASN A 86 -5.28 -6.45 -5.15
CA ASN A 86 -5.80 -5.10 -5.32
C ASN A 86 -6.60 -4.95 -6.63
N LYS A 87 -6.27 -5.70 -7.70
CA LYS A 87 -7.04 -5.81 -8.95
C LYS A 87 -8.28 -6.69 -8.83
N LYS A 88 -8.19 -7.85 -8.18
CA LYS A 88 -9.32 -8.78 -7.94
C LYS A 88 -10.37 -8.23 -6.98
N LYS A 89 -10.13 -7.09 -6.33
CA LYS A 89 -11.20 -6.35 -5.67
C LYS A 89 -12.16 -5.67 -6.65
N ASN A 90 -11.84 -5.64 -7.95
CA ASN A 90 -12.63 -4.98 -9.00
C ASN A 90 -13.02 -5.83 -10.22
N GLU A 91 -12.52 -7.07 -10.39
CA GLU A 91 -12.65 -7.77 -11.70
C GLU A 91 -13.61 -8.97 -11.74
N ASN A 92 -14.33 -9.28 -10.65
CA ASN A 92 -15.43 -10.28 -10.65
C ASN A 92 -16.79 -9.66 -10.32
N ALA A 93 -16.97 -8.35 -10.55
CA ALA A 93 -18.31 -7.86 -10.84
C ALA A 93 -18.66 -8.37 -12.24
N ASN A 94 -19.73 -9.16 -12.38
CA ASN A 94 -20.29 -9.61 -13.65
C ASN A 94 -20.12 -8.53 -14.71
N LEU A 95 -19.45 -8.82 -15.83
CA LEU A 95 -19.26 -7.83 -16.91
C LEU A 95 -20.59 -7.29 -17.43
N ASP A 96 -21.68 -8.05 -17.33
CA ASP A 96 -23.03 -7.59 -17.63
C ASP A 96 -23.61 -6.66 -16.53
N ILE A 97 -23.26 -6.87 -15.26
CA ILE A 97 -23.61 -5.94 -14.15
C ILE A 97 -22.73 -4.69 -14.20
N ALA A 98 -21.45 -4.80 -14.56
CA ALA A 98 -20.54 -3.66 -14.69
C ALA A 98 -20.85 -2.82 -15.93
N HIS A 99 -21.32 -3.44 -17.03
CA HIS A 99 -21.80 -2.73 -18.21
C HIS A 99 -23.18 -2.11 -17.97
N GLU A 100 -24.06 -2.77 -17.19
CA GLU A 100 -25.30 -2.15 -16.68
C GLU A 100 -25.02 -1.05 -15.64
N GLU A 101 -24.04 -1.17 -14.74
CA GLU A 101 -23.63 -0.13 -13.77
C GLU A 101 -22.91 1.04 -14.46
N PHE A 102 -22.16 0.79 -15.54
CA PHE A 102 -21.54 1.84 -16.36
C PHE A 102 -22.56 2.57 -17.25
N LEU A 103 -23.60 1.86 -17.73
CA LEU A 103 -24.73 2.47 -18.46
C LEU A 103 -25.80 3.08 -17.53
N ASN A 104 -25.92 2.64 -16.27
CA ASN A 104 -26.93 3.10 -15.30
C ASN A 104 -26.37 3.94 -14.12
N GLY A 105 -25.07 4.31 -14.08
CA GLY A 105 -24.45 4.76 -12.83
C GLY A 105 -23.51 5.95 -12.90
N GLU A 106 -23.79 6.97 -13.73
CA GLU A 106 -23.39 8.31 -13.28
C GLU A 106 -24.19 8.58 -12.01
N LEU A 107 -23.54 8.54 -10.84
CA LEU A 107 -24.13 9.04 -9.60
C LEU A 107 -24.78 10.38 -9.95
N THR A 108 -26.09 10.47 -9.72
CA THR A 108 -26.80 11.73 -9.91
C THR A 108 -26.06 12.82 -9.14
N GLU A 109 -26.14 14.07 -9.58
CA GLU A 109 -25.52 15.18 -8.85
C GLU A 109 -25.89 15.17 -7.35
N ARG A 110 -27.11 14.71 -7.05
CA ARG A 110 -27.61 14.50 -5.69
C ARG A 110 -26.85 13.43 -4.92
N GLU A 111 -26.52 12.31 -5.53
CA GLU A 111 -25.75 11.24 -4.87
C GLU A 111 -24.28 11.63 -4.68
N LYS A 112 -23.69 12.34 -5.65
CA LYS A 112 -22.34 12.94 -5.49
C LYS A 112 -22.32 13.93 -4.34
N LEU A 113 -23.33 14.81 -4.27
CA LEU A 113 -23.48 15.78 -3.19
C LEU A 113 -23.64 15.08 -1.83
N LYS A 114 -24.45 14.02 -1.74
CA LYS A 114 -24.60 13.23 -0.51
C LYS A 114 -23.29 12.60 -0.05
N GLN A 115 -22.47 12.10 -0.99
CA GLN A 115 -21.18 11.50 -0.66
C GLN A 115 -20.18 12.53 -0.14
N ASP A 116 -20.08 13.69 -0.78
CA ASP A 116 -19.22 14.78 -0.32
C ASP A 116 -19.66 15.28 1.07
N LEU A 117 -20.97 15.47 1.26
CA LEU A 117 -21.54 15.88 2.55
C LEU A 117 -21.26 14.84 3.64
N PHE A 118 -21.39 13.54 3.32
CA PHE A 118 -21.09 12.47 4.27
C PHE A 118 -19.61 12.43 4.66
N ARG A 119 -18.69 12.67 3.72
CA ARG A 119 -17.25 12.73 4.00
C ARG A 119 -16.94 13.86 4.97
N ASP A 120 -17.47 15.04 4.72
CA ASP A 120 -17.23 16.23 5.54
C ASP A 120 -17.87 16.06 6.93
N TYR A 121 -19.09 15.54 6.98
CA TYR A 121 -19.76 15.17 8.22
C TYR A 121 -18.97 14.15 9.04
N SER A 122 -18.45 13.11 8.39
CA SER A 122 -17.68 12.05 9.06
C SER A 122 -16.46 12.63 9.78
N MET A 123 -15.76 13.57 9.15
CA MET A 123 -14.61 14.24 9.78
C MET A 123 -15.03 15.03 11.03
N ILE A 124 -16.11 15.81 10.94
CA ILE A 124 -16.64 16.61 12.05
C ILE A 124 -17.09 15.69 13.19
N TYR A 125 -17.81 14.61 12.87
CA TYR A 125 -18.28 13.63 13.84
C TYR A 125 -17.13 13.01 14.64
N LEU A 126 -16.07 12.58 13.94
CA LEU A 126 -14.89 12.01 14.58
C LEU A 126 -14.18 13.02 15.47
N LEU A 127 -14.07 14.29 15.04
CA LEU A 127 -13.48 15.34 15.87
C LEU A 127 -14.29 15.59 17.14
N LYS A 128 -15.62 15.60 17.04
CA LYS A 128 -16.52 15.74 18.21
C LYS A 128 -16.35 14.58 19.18
N LYS A 129 -16.28 13.34 18.68
CA LYS A 129 -16.02 12.15 19.51
C LYS A 129 -14.68 12.21 20.23
N ILE A 130 -13.64 12.72 19.56
CA ILE A 130 -12.35 12.94 20.20
C ILE A 130 -12.46 13.98 21.32
N GLU A 131 -13.19 15.08 21.11
CA GLU A 131 -13.39 16.11 22.14
C GLU A 131 -14.21 15.65 23.35
N GLU A 132 -15.13 14.69 23.14
CA GLU A 132 -15.90 14.06 24.23
C GLU A 132 -15.03 13.13 25.10
N GLU A 133 -14.06 12.44 24.50
CA GLU A 133 -13.27 11.39 25.17
C GLU A 133 -11.92 11.87 25.71
N PHE A 134 -11.27 12.84 25.06
CA PHE A 134 -9.89 13.24 25.37
C PHE A 134 -9.78 14.67 25.93
N PRO A 135 -8.77 14.94 26.77
CA PRO A 135 -8.49 16.29 27.24
C PRO A 135 -8.23 17.27 26.09
N GLN A 136 -8.65 18.53 26.25
CA GLN A 136 -8.51 19.57 25.23
C GLN A 136 -7.06 19.77 24.75
N ALA A 137 -6.07 19.58 25.64
CA ALA A 137 -4.66 19.65 25.29
C ALA A 137 -4.25 18.55 24.28
N ASP A 138 -4.76 17.33 24.46
CA ASP A 138 -4.51 16.19 23.56
C ASP A 138 -5.21 16.39 22.21
N CYS A 139 -6.45 16.90 22.25
CA CYS A 139 -7.21 17.27 21.06
C CYS A 139 -6.46 18.33 20.22
N ARG A 140 -5.88 19.34 20.88
CA ARG A 140 -5.06 20.37 20.23
C ARG A 140 -3.84 19.77 19.54
N LEU A 141 -3.10 18.89 20.21
CA LEU A 141 -1.95 18.19 19.62
C LEU A 141 -2.33 17.34 18.42
N PHE A 142 -3.45 16.62 18.51
CA PHE A 142 -3.97 15.82 17.41
C PHE A 142 -4.35 16.67 16.19
N ARG A 143 -5.06 17.78 16.40
CA ARG A 143 -5.42 18.73 15.32
C ARG A 143 -4.18 19.32 14.65
N LEU A 144 -3.21 19.79 15.42
CA LEU A 144 -1.96 20.33 14.89
C LEU A 144 -1.23 19.29 14.03
N LYS A 145 -1.19 18.03 14.48
CA LYS A 145 -0.60 16.92 13.71
C LYS A 145 -1.39 16.58 12.44
N LEU A 146 -2.72 16.58 12.51
CA LEU A 146 -3.61 16.21 11.41
C LEU A 146 -3.55 17.22 10.27
N PHE A 147 -3.67 18.51 10.58
CA PHE A 147 -3.77 19.57 9.57
C PHE A 147 -2.42 20.01 9.01
N ASN A 148 -1.36 20.02 9.82
CA ASN A 148 -0.05 20.55 9.40
C ASN A 148 0.97 19.46 9.04
N GLN A 149 0.59 18.18 9.18
CA GLN A 149 1.43 17.01 8.89
C GLN A 149 2.79 16.95 9.64
N LEU A 150 3.05 17.84 10.61
CA LEU A 150 4.29 17.98 11.39
C LEU A 150 4.80 16.67 12.00
N THR A 151 6.11 16.44 12.02
CA THR A 151 6.70 15.33 12.77
C THR A 151 6.43 15.46 14.28
N TYR A 152 6.52 14.36 15.03
CA TYR A 152 6.36 14.42 16.49
C TYR A 152 7.41 15.31 17.17
N LYS A 153 8.59 15.44 16.56
CA LYS A 153 9.66 16.31 17.04
C LYS A 153 9.28 17.78 16.85
N GLU A 154 8.89 18.18 15.64
CA GLU A 154 8.44 19.55 15.36
C GLU A 154 7.24 19.95 16.21
N LEU A 155 6.31 19.02 16.44
CA LEU A 155 5.16 19.26 17.32
C LEU A 155 5.60 19.45 18.79
N SER A 156 6.62 18.72 19.23
CA SER A 156 7.24 18.88 20.56
C SER A 156 7.93 20.22 20.70
N ASP A 157 8.71 20.61 19.69
CA ASP A 157 9.45 21.87 19.69
C ASP A 157 8.49 23.07 19.65
N LEU A 158 7.36 22.95 18.94
CA LEU A 158 6.35 24.01 18.82
C LEU A 158 5.51 24.19 20.10
N THR A 159 5.19 23.10 20.78
CA THR A 159 4.21 23.13 21.89
C THR A 159 4.83 23.01 23.28
N GLY A 160 6.08 22.53 23.39
CA GLY A 160 6.75 22.25 24.65
C GLY A 160 6.14 21.07 25.43
N GLU A 161 5.19 20.35 24.84
CA GLU A 161 4.45 19.26 25.49
C GLU A 161 5.26 17.96 25.51
N LYS A 162 5.14 17.19 26.60
CA LYS A 162 5.79 15.87 26.75
C LYS A 162 4.87 14.75 26.27
N ASN A 163 5.44 13.59 25.94
CA ASN A 163 4.73 12.37 25.56
C ASN A 163 3.75 12.51 24.37
N ILE A 164 4.00 13.48 23.49
CA ILE A 164 3.13 13.82 22.35
C ILE A 164 2.81 12.60 21.48
N ARG A 165 3.81 11.78 21.17
CA ARG A 165 3.60 10.56 20.36
C ARG A 165 2.59 9.62 21.01
N GLN A 166 2.68 9.40 22.32
CA GLN A 166 1.77 8.51 23.03
C GLN A 166 0.34 9.06 23.02
N ARG A 167 0.18 10.36 23.29
CA ARG A 167 -1.12 11.07 23.30
C ARG A 167 -1.81 11.02 21.93
N VAL A 168 -1.09 11.38 20.86
CA VAL A 168 -1.61 11.32 19.49
C VAL A 168 -1.94 9.89 19.05
N VAL A 169 -1.11 8.91 19.43
CA VAL A 169 -1.37 7.50 19.11
C VAL A 169 -2.57 6.95 19.87
N ALA A 170 -2.81 7.38 21.12
CA ALA A 170 -3.99 6.99 21.89
C ALA A 170 -5.27 7.45 21.18
N ILE A 171 -5.32 8.71 20.73
CA ILE A 171 -6.44 9.24 19.94
C ILE A 171 -6.64 8.43 18.65
N LYS A 172 -5.56 8.13 17.91
CA LYS A 172 -5.67 7.30 16.69
C LYS A 172 -6.22 5.90 16.98
N LYS A 173 -5.83 5.28 18.09
CA LYS A 173 -6.34 3.96 18.50
C LYS A 173 -7.83 4.02 18.80
N TYR A 174 -8.28 5.07 19.50
CA TYR A 174 -9.70 5.31 19.76
C TYR A 174 -10.51 5.53 18.48
N LEU A 175 -9.98 6.28 17.51
CA LEU A 175 -10.67 6.45 16.22
C LEU A 175 -10.96 5.13 15.50
N TYR A 176 -10.11 4.11 15.66
CA TYR A 176 -10.36 2.78 15.09
C TYR A 176 -11.49 2.00 15.78
N THR A 177 -11.94 2.42 16.97
CA THR A 177 -13.07 1.78 17.66
C THR A 177 -14.42 2.31 17.17
N ILE A 178 -14.43 3.49 16.53
CA ILE A 178 -15.65 4.10 15.98
C ILE A 178 -15.98 3.41 14.66
N LYS A 179 -17.21 2.90 14.56
CA LYS A 179 -17.67 2.14 13.39
C LYS A 179 -18.27 3.05 12.33
N LYS A 180 -18.11 2.69 11.05
CA LYS A 180 -18.68 3.47 9.94
C LYS A 180 -20.21 3.53 10.01
N GLU A 181 -20.85 2.45 10.47
CA GLU A 181 -22.30 2.34 10.61
C GLU A 181 -22.86 3.33 11.65
N GLU A 182 -22.10 3.61 12.71
CA GLU A 182 -22.45 4.62 13.72
C GLU A 182 -22.49 6.01 13.10
N ILE A 183 -21.46 6.36 12.33
CA ILE A 183 -21.35 7.65 11.63
C ILE A 183 -22.48 7.79 10.60
N LEU A 184 -22.78 6.72 9.85
CA LEU A 184 -23.86 6.71 8.87
C LEU A 184 -25.24 6.88 9.51
N THR A 185 -25.45 6.26 10.66
CA THR A 185 -26.70 6.42 11.43
C THR A 185 -26.86 7.87 11.90
N ALA A 186 -25.81 8.47 12.45
CA ALA A 186 -25.82 9.87 12.88
C ALA A 186 -26.03 10.83 11.69
N PHE A 187 -25.37 10.58 10.57
CA PHE A 187 -25.54 11.35 9.34
C PHE A 187 -26.98 11.28 8.81
N ASN A 188 -27.59 10.09 8.77
CA ASN A 188 -28.97 9.93 8.29
C ASN A 188 -29.99 10.56 9.24
N LEU A 189 -29.71 10.64 10.54
CA LEU A 189 -30.57 11.36 11.48
C LEU A 189 -30.56 12.86 11.22
N GLU A 190 -29.40 13.44 10.88
CA GLU A 190 -29.27 14.88 10.62
C GLU A 190 -29.63 15.28 9.17
N TYR A 191 -29.29 14.43 8.20
CA TYR A 191 -29.32 14.74 6.76
C TYR A 191 -30.13 13.73 5.94
N GLY A 192 -30.81 12.76 6.55
CA GLY A 192 -31.49 11.66 5.82
C GLY A 192 -32.62 12.09 4.88
N ASN A 193 -33.10 13.33 5.01
CA ASN A 193 -34.10 13.92 4.12
C ASN A 193 -33.51 14.65 2.89
N LEU A 194 -32.18 14.77 2.78
CA LEU A 194 -31.51 15.19 1.54
C LEU A 194 -31.64 14.13 0.46
#